data_AF-A0A8T5N959-F1
#
_entry.id   AF-A0A8T5N959-F1
#
_cell.length_a   1.000
_cell.length_b   1.000
_cell.length_c   1.000
_cell.angle_alpha   90.00
_cell.angle_beta   90.00
_cell.angle_gamma   90.00
#
_symmetry.space_group_name_H-M   'P 1'
#
loop_
_entity.id
_entity.type
_entity.pdbx_description
1 polymer ?
#
loop_
_entity_poly.entity_id
_entity_poly.type
_entity_poly.pdbx_seq_one_letter_code
_entity_poly.pdbx_strand_id
1 'polypeptide(L)'
;VEKWKNPMQLKTELTNVELNEIRKGFDFIIDIDAKAKLEHAKITALIVYGFLKEYGIESTVKFSGSRGFHISIAENAFPSSIDFKKIAVRYPEVPQALANFIRERISDQILDELVTFEGGVSSLINTVETISELSAFQFVDLEKNWGNRHLFRMPYSLHPKKWLASVPLSIDQLKNFNLDMAKPENVKTDNNFLVNKEGEATQLILDALDWSSKLKPDVIPKKDFKPRMKIRISEEYFPPCMKTILSGEITDGRKRSLFTIASFLRAMNWSQEEIEKRIMEWNTNLAKGQLTDRLLRTQLKWHFRQSRELMPANCESDAFYKSINVCKPDEFCSKNPVNYPFNVYKKNKKK
;
A
#
# COMPACT_ATOMS: atom_id res chain seq x y z
N VAL A 1 -6.00 15.80 5.49
CA VAL A 1 -5.15 14.63 5.79
C VAL A 1 -3.71 15.05 5.73
N GLU A 2 -3.00 14.90 4.60
CA GLU A 2 -1.65 15.47 4.47
C GLU A 2 -1.74 17.00 4.44
N LYS A 3 -0.93 17.66 5.28
CA LYS A 3 -0.80 19.12 5.33
C LYS A 3 0.48 19.52 4.63
N TRP A 4 0.36 20.45 3.69
CA TRP A 4 1.46 20.90 2.85
C TRP A 4 1.78 22.36 3.12
N LYS A 5 3.06 22.74 3.05
CA LYS A 5 3.48 24.15 3.11
C LYS A 5 2.89 24.94 1.94
N ASN A 6 2.91 24.35 0.75
CA ASN A 6 2.29 24.90 -0.45
C ASN A 6 1.69 23.76 -1.30
N PRO A 7 0.36 23.54 -1.29
CA PRO A 7 -0.29 22.51 -2.08
C PRO A 7 -0.05 22.62 -3.61
N MET A 8 0.20 23.83 -4.14
CA MET A 8 0.44 24.05 -5.57
C MET A 8 1.77 23.45 -6.06
N GLN A 9 2.67 23.08 -5.14
CA GLN A 9 3.92 22.41 -5.47
C GLN A 9 3.75 20.89 -5.68
N LEU A 10 2.58 20.33 -5.36
CA LEU A 10 2.33 18.90 -5.51
C LEU A 10 2.33 18.50 -6.99
N LYS A 11 3.26 17.63 -7.35
CA LYS A 11 3.39 17.06 -8.70
C LYS A 11 3.51 15.55 -8.64
N THR A 12 3.02 14.85 -9.66
CA THR A 12 3.12 13.38 -9.78
C THR A 12 4.56 12.87 -9.92
N GLU A 13 5.48 13.78 -10.20
CA GLU A 13 6.90 13.52 -10.42
C GLU A 13 7.70 13.44 -9.13
N LEU A 14 7.21 14.06 -8.05
CA LEU A 14 7.95 14.18 -6.80
C LEU A 14 8.22 12.81 -6.16
N THR A 15 9.45 12.62 -5.72
CA THR A 15 9.89 11.53 -4.87
C THR A 15 9.37 11.71 -3.45
N ASN A 16 9.38 10.63 -2.65
CA ASN A 16 9.01 10.72 -1.23
C ASN A 16 9.92 11.69 -0.44
N VAL A 17 11.17 11.87 -0.86
CA VAL A 17 12.10 12.83 -0.21
C VAL A 17 11.63 14.26 -0.48
N GLU A 18 11.36 14.60 -1.73
CA GLU A 18 10.85 15.93 -2.11
C GLU A 18 9.47 16.20 -1.50
N LEU A 19 8.58 15.20 -1.43
CA LEU A 19 7.31 15.32 -0.73
C LEU A 19 7.51 15.63 0.75
N ASN A 20 8.48 14.98 1.42
CA ASN A 20 8.77 15.22 2.82
C ASN A 20 9.29 16.64 3.09
N GLU A 21 9.96 17.28 2.13
CA GLU A 21 10.46 18.66 2.28
C GLU A 21 9.33 19.69 2.31
N ILE A 22 8.27 19.45 1.53
CA ILE A 22 7.10 20.32 1.43
C ILE A 22 5.97 19.93 2.40
N ARG A 23 6.00 18.75 3.01
CA ARG A 23 5.01 18.32 4.00
C ARG A 23 5.20 19.06 5.32
N LYS A 24 4.12 19.66 5.81
CA LYS A 24 4.07 20.32 7.13
C LYS A 24 3.67 19.34 8.23
N GLY A 25 2.76 18.41 7.93
CA GLY A 25 2.24 17.43 8.89
C GLY A 25 1.15 16.58 8.25
N PHE A 26 0.38 15.88 9.08
CA PHE A 26 -0.84 15.19 8.64
C PHE A 26 -1.82 15.05 9.79
N ASP A 27 -3.11 15.04 9.47
CA ASP A 27 -4.16 14.57 10.37
C ASP A 27 -4.37 13.06 10.16
N PHE A 28 -4.79 12.36 11.21
CA PHE A 28 -5.21 10.97 11.14
C PHE A 28 -6.73 10.88 11.14
N ILE A 29 -7.30 10.12 10.21
CA ILE A 29 -8.74 9.95 10.06
C ILE A 29 -9.03 8.48 9.78
N ILE A 30 -9.74 7.83 10.68
CA ILE A 30 -10.20 6.45 10.53
C ILE A 30 -11.55 6.50 9.82
N ASP A 31 -11.62 5.93 8.61
CA ASP A 31 -12.91 5.67 7.94
C ASP A 31 -13.55 4.42 8.54
N ILE A 32 -14.85 4.49 8.81
CA ILE A 32 -15.64 3.41 9.37
C ILE A 32 -16.87 3.28 8.50
N ASP A 33 -16.90 2.30 7.61
CA ASP A 33 -18.00 2.10 6.66
C ASP A 33 -18.74 0.79 6.94
N ALA A 34 -20.07 0.88 7.09
CA ALA A 34 -20.89 -0.31 7.22
C ALA A 34 -21.02 -1.03 5.88
N LYS A 35 -20.89 -2.36 5.88
CA LYS A 35 -21.17 -3.15 4.67
C LYS A 35 -22.67 -3.30 4.41
N ALA A 36 -23.45 -3.47 5.49
CA ALA A 36 -24.90 -3.68 5.41
C ALA A 36 -25.69 -2.62 6.20
N LYS A 37 -25.57 -2.61 7.53
CA LYS A 37 -26.38 -1.76 8.42
C LYS A 37 -25.55 -0.61 8.97
N LEU A 38 -26.02 0.63 8.82
CA LEU A 38 -25.36 1.83 9.36
C LEU A 38 -25.06 1.70 10.86
N GLU A 39 -25.91 0.95 11.57
CA GLU A 39 -25.81 0.74 13.01
C GLU A 39 -24.53 0.00 13.38
N HIS A 40 -24.02 -0.87 12.51
CA HIS A 40 -22.73 -1.52 12.71
C HIS A 40 -21.57 -0.51 12.70
N ALA A 41 -21.60 0.45 11.76
CA ALA A 41 -20.62 1.53 11.72
C ALA A 41 -20.77 2.47 12.91
N LYS A 42 -22.00 2.72 13.39
CA LYS A 42 -22.26 3.55 14.58
C LYS A 42 -21.69 2.90 15.85
N ILE A 43 -21.95 1.62 16.06
CA ILE A 43 -21.40 0.83 17.18
C ILE A 43 -19.86 0.87 17.12
N THR A 44 -19.29 0.59 15.95
CA THR A 44 -17.83 0.63 15.76
C THR A 44 -17.25 2.02 16.03
N ALA A 45 -17.92 3.09 15.59
CA ALA A 45 -17.49 4.46 15.87
C ALA A 45 -17.51 4.79 17.37
N LEU A 46 -18.52 4.32 18.11
CA LEU A 46 -18.57 4.49 19.56
C LEU A 46 -17.41 3.75 20.27
N ILE A 47 -17.09 2.53 19.82
CA ILE A 47 -15.98 1.74 20.37
C ILE A 47 -14.64 2.41 20.09
N VAL A 48 -14.39 2.83 18.85
CA VAL A 48 -13.16 3.54 18.47
C VAL A 48 -13.03 4.84 19.27
N TYR A 49 -14.10 5.61 19.41
CA TYR A 49 -14.09 6.84 20.23
C TYR A 49 -13.77 6.54 21.69
N GLY A 50 -14.39 5.50 22.26
CA GLY A 50 -14.12 5.03 23.63
C GLY A 50 -12.66 4.66 23.84
N PHE A 51 -12.10 3.85 22.94
CA PHE A 51 -10.68 3.47 22.96
C PHE A 51 -9.75 4.69 22.90
N LEU A 52 -10.00 5.65 22.00
CA LEU A 52 -9.19 6.87 21.93
C LEU A 52 -9.31 7.72 23.20
N LYS A 53 -10.49 7.74 23.81
CA LYS A 53 -10.73 8.44 25.08
C LYS A 53 -9.96 7.82 26.25
N GLU A 54 -9.76 6.51 26.27
CA GLU A 54 -8.91 5.84 27.27
C GLU A 54 -7.45 6.31 27.20
N TYR A 55 -6.99 6.68 26.01
CA TYR A 55 -5.70 7.33 25.80
C TYR A 55 -5.69 8.84 26.14
N GLY A 56 -6.81 9.40 26.61
CA GLY A 56 -6.98 10.83 26.90
C GLY A 56 -7.18 11.71 25.67
N ILE A 57 -7.48 11.12 24.51
CA ILE A 57 -7.63 11.84 23.24
C ILE A 57 -9.09 12.23 23.04
N GLU A 58 -9.35 13.53 22.90
CA GLU A 58 -10.68 14.05 22.57
C GLU A 58 -10.89 14.03 21.06
N SER A 59 -11.03 12.83 20.50
CA SER A 59 -11.20 12.66 19.05
C SER A 59 -12.48 13.32 18.53
N THR A 60 -12.46 13.81 17.29
CA THR A 60 -13.67 14.38 16.67
C THR A 60 -14.28 13.37 15.69
N VAL A 61 -15.61 13.27 15.69
CA VAL A 61 -16.35 12.33 14.85
C VAL A 61 -17.29 13.07 13.90
N LYS A 62 -17.51 12.49 12.73
CA LYS A 62 -18.53 12.97 11.80
C LYS A 62 -19.19 11.82 11.06
N PHE A 63 -20.43 12.03 10.62
CA PHE A 63 -21.04 11.20 9.59
C PHE A 63 -20.37 11.44 8.23
N SER A 64 -20.09 10.39 7.46
CA SER A 64 -19.39 10.49 6.17
C SER A 64 -20.26 11.05 5.03
N GLY A 65 -21.57 11.18 5.26
CA GLY A 65 -22.57 11.49 4.24
C GLY A 65 -23.12 10.24 3.54
N SER A 66 -22.66 9.04 3.92
CA SER A 66 -23.14 7.78 3.31
C SER A 66 -23.51 6.67 4.29
N ARG A 67 -22.62 5.72 4.55
CA ARG A 67 -22.89 4.49 5.32
C ARG A 67 -21.94 4.35 6.50
N GLY A 68 -21.32 5.45 6.90
CA GLY A 68 -20.17 5.39 7.77
C GLY A 68 -19.90 6.68 8.51
N PHE A 69 -18.87 6.61 9.34
CA PHE A 69 -18.40 7.68 10.19
C PHE A 69 -16.90 7.83 10.03
N HIS A 70 -16.41 9.05 10.16
CA HIS A 70 -14.97 9.30 10.26
C HIS A 70 -14.66 9.75 11.67
N ILE A 71 -13.65 9.14 12.29
CA ILE A 71 -13.08 9.58 13.55
C ILE A 71 -11.69 10.15 13.28
N SER A 72 -11.38 11.29 13.87
CA SER A 72 -10.16 12.01 13.52
C SER A 72 -9.39 12.53 14.72
N ILE A 73 -8.08 12.58 14.51
CA ILE A 73 -7.07 13.16 15.41
C ILE A 73 -6.28 14.17 14.57
N ALA A 74 -6.34 15.42 14.98
CA ALA A 74 -5.65 16.51 14.31
C ALA A 74 -4.13 16.43 14.52
N GLU A 75 -3.39 16.93 13.53
CA GLU A 75 -1.92 16.93 13.52
C GLU A 75 -1.28 17.49 14.80
N ASN A 76 -1.87 18.52 15.41
CA ASN A 76 -1.33 19.14 16.61
C ASN A 76 -1.41 18.23 17.86
N ALA A 77 -2.25 17.19 17.83
CA ALA A 77 -2.27 16.17 18.88
C ALA A 77 -1.00 15.29 18.86
N PHE A 78 -0.27 15.26 17.74
CA PHE A 78 0.92 14.45 17.61
C PHE A 78 2.15 15.16 18.17
N PRO A 79 3.13 14.41 18.71
CA PRO A 79 4.39 15.00 19.11
C PRO A 79 5.14 15.52 17.86
N SER A 80 5.97 16.54 18.05
CA SER A 80 6.75 17.11 16.94
C SER A 80 7.76 16.11 16.35
N SER A 81 8.28 15.19 17.17
CA SER A 81 9.20 14.13 16.78
C SER A 81 9.17 12.94 17.74
N ILE A 82 9.55 11.77 17.24
CA ILE A 82 9.82 10.55 18.01
C ILE A 82 11.14 9.97 17.47
N ASP A 83 12.04 9.55 18.35
CA ASP A 83 13.37 9.02 18.01
C ASP A 83 14.17 9.95 17.07
N PHE A 84 14.18 11.25 17.38
CA PHE A 84 14.82 12.31 16.59
C PHE A 84 14.27 12.48 15.16
N LYS A 85 13.20 11.76 14.80
CA LYS A 85 12.54 11.84 13.49
C LYS A 85 11.23 12.61 13.62
N LYS A 86 11.11 13.72 12.87
CA LYS A 86 9.87 14.52 12.84
C LYS A 86 8.68 13.66 12.44
N ILE A 87 7.56 13.77 13.16
CA ILE A 87 6.35 12.99 12.84
C ILE A 87 5.86 13.32 11.43
N ALA A 88 5.88 14.58 11.02
CA ALA A 88 5.46 15.03 9.69
C ALA A 88 6.06 14.21 8.53
N VAL A 89 7.32 13.78 8.62
CA VAL A 89 7.99 13.02 7.55
C VAL A 89 7.81 11.50 7.66
N ARG A 90 7.07 11.03 8.67
CA ARG A 90 6.74 9.62 8.89
C ARG A 90 5.38 9.22 8.30
N TYR A 91 4.85 9.99 7.36
CA TYR A 91 3.71 9.57 6.56
C TYR A 91 4.18 8.68 5.39
N PRO A 92 3.49 7.56 5.06
CA PRO A 92 2.29 7.03 5.72
C PRO A 92 2.59 6.03 6.86
N GLU A 93 3.86 5.81 7.24
CA GLU A 93 4.29 4.85 8.27
C GLU A 93 3.51 4.97 9.59
N VAL A 94 3.42 6.16 10.17
CA VAL A 94 2.74 6.40 11.46
C VAL A 94 1.23 6.18 11.37
N PRO A 95 0.49 6.78 10.41
CA PRO A 95 -0.93 6.48 10.22
C PRO A 95 -1.21 5.00 9.99
N GLN A 96 -0.35 4.31 9.24
CA GLN A 96 -0.47 2.88 8.97
C GLN A 96 -0.31 2.05 10.25
N ALA A 97 0.66 2.40 11.10
CA ALA A 97 0.85 1.77 12.40
C ALA A 97 -0.34 2.02 13.34
N LEU A 98 -0.82 3.26 13.42
CA LEU A 98 -1.99 3.64 14.21
C LEU A 98 -3.24 2.87 13.78
N ALA A 99 -3.56 2.85 12.49
CA ALA A 99 -4.73 2.15 11.97
C ALA A 99 -4.71 0.65 12.30
N ASN A 100 -3.57 0.01 12.08
CA ASN A 100 -3.40 -1.41 12.38
C ASN A 100 -3.46 -1.70 13.88
N PHE A 101 -2.82 -0.86 14.70
CA PHE A 101 -2.82 -1.00 16.15
C PHE A 101 -4.23 -0.86 16.73
N ILE A 102 -4.96 0.19 16.35
CA ILE A 102 -6.33 0.42 16.80
C ILE A 102 -7.21 -0.78 16.40
N ARG A 103 -7.15 -1.21 15.13
CA ARG A 103 -7.88 -2.37 14.62
C ARG A 103 -7.65 -3.62 15.45
N GLU A 104 -6.38 -3.91 15.78
CA GLU A 104 -6.01 -5.07 16.60
C GLU A 104 -6.62 -4.98 17.99
N ARG A 105 -6.55 -3.81 18.64
CA ARG A 105 -6.99 -3.63 20.03
C ARG A 105 -8.50 -3.72 20.23
N ILE A 106 -9.29 -3.36 19.23
CA ILE A 106 -10.75 -3.25 19.36
C ILE A 106 -11.51 -4.33 18.58
N SER A 107 -10.83 -5.20 17.83
CA SER A 107 -11.47 -6.19 16.95
C SER A 107 -12.47 -7.07 17.70
N ASP A 108 -12.04 -7.62 18.84
CA ASP A 108 -12.86 -8.55 19.64
C ASP A 108 -14.06 -7.82 20.25
N GLN A 109 -13.84 -6.62 20.81
CA GLN A 109 -14.91 -5.80 21.36
C GLN A 109 -15.95 -5.40 20.31
N ILE A 110 -15.53 -5.06 19.09
CA ILE A 110 -16.48 -4.79 18.00
C ILE A 110 -17.30 -6.05 17.72
N LEU A 111 -16.66 -7.22 17.62
CA LEU A 111 -17.36 -8.45 17.31
C LEU A 111 -18.43 -8.78 18.37
N ASP A 112 -18.08 -8.69 19.64
CA ASP A 112 -18.98 -8.98 20.76
C ASP A 112 -20.21 -8.03 20.77
N GLU A 113 -19.99 -6.74 20.55
CA GLU A 113 -21.07 -5.74 20.50
C GLU A 113 -21.97 -5.93 19.26
N LEU A 114 -21.39 -6.30 18.11
CA LEU A 114 -22.17 -6.61 16.91
C LEU A 114 -23.00 -7.89 17.08
N VAL A 115 -22.44 -8.94 17.69
CA VAL A 115 -23.15 -10.18 18.04
C VAL A 115 -24.33 -9.88 18.94
N THR A 116 -24.11 -9.06 19.98
CA THR A 116 -25.14 -8.66 20.92
C THR A 116 -26.26 -7.88 20.22
N PHE A 117 -25.90 -6.92 19.36
CA PHE A 117 -26.85 -6.12 18.60
C PHE A 117 -27.73 -6.94 17.64
N GLU A 118 -27.15 -7.97 17.00
CA GLU A 118 -27.88 -8.85 16.07
C GLU A 118 -28.70 -9.94 16.78
N GLY A 119 -28.68 -9.99 18.12
CA GLY A 119 -29.45 -10.96 18.91
C GLY A 119 -28.81 -12.34 19.03
N GLY A 120 -27.49 -12.44 18.84
CA GLY A 120 -26.70 -13.65 19.05
C GLY A 120 -25.92 -14.12 17.81
N VAL A 121 -25.04 -15.10 18.00
CA VAL A 121 -24.14 -15.57 16.93
C VAL A 121 -24.93 -16.21 15.78
N SER A 122 -26.06 -16.87 16.08
CA SER A 122 -26.90 -17.55 15.09
C SER A 122 -27.44 -16.65 13.97
N SER A 123 -27.67 -15.36 14.25
CA SER A 123 -28.10 -14.40 13.23
C SER A 123 -26.96 -13.94 12.32
N LEU A 124 -25.71 -14.07 12.76
CA LEU A 124 -24.50 -13.75 11.99
C LEU A 124 -23.97 -14.93 11.16
N ILE A 125 -24.20 -16.18 11.61
CA ILE A 125 -23.71 -17.40 10.95
C ILE A 125 -24.33 -17.62 9.56
N ASN A 126 -25.52 -17.08 9.26
CA ASN A 126 -26.09 -17.13 7.91
C ASN A 126 -25.20 -16.47 6.83
N THR A 127 -24.14 -15.77 7.24
CA THR A 127 -23.17 -15.11 6.37
C THR A 127 -21.80 -15.81 6.30
N VAL A 128 -21.54 -16.87 7.08
CA VAL A 128 -20.20 -17.48 7.21
C VAL A 128 -20.29 -19.01 7.34
N GLU A 129 -19.43 -19.75 6.64
CA GLU A 129 -19.45 -21.22 6.64
C GLU A 129 -18.96 -21.85 7.97
N THR A 130 -18.13 -21.13 8.74
CA THR A 130 -17.52 -21.61 10.00
C THR A 130 -17.36 -20.51 11.05
N ILE A 131 -17.67 -20.83 12.31
CA ILE A 131 -17.62 -19.90 13.46
C ILE A 131 -16.21 -19.36 13.72
N SER A 132 -15.16 -20.15 13.44
CA SER A 132 -13.76 -19.75 13.62
C SER A 132 -13.30 -18.64 12.66
N GLU A 133 -14.09 -18.33 11.63
CA GLU A 133 -13.79 -17.29 10.65
C GLU A 133 -14.56 -15.98 10.91
N LEU A 134 -15.37 -15.94 11.97
CA LEU A 134 -16.16 -14.77 12.33
C LEU A 134 -15.21 -13.62 12.70
N SER A 135 -15.27 -12.53 11.96
CA SER A 135 -14.47 -11.33 12.22
C SER A 135 -15.34 -10.10 12.16
N ALA A 136 -15.11 -9.15 13.09
CA ALA A 136 -15.77 -7.84 13.07
C ALA A 136 -15.72 -7.17 11.67
N PHE A 137 -14.61 -7.38 10.96
CA PHE A 137 -14.36 -6.77 9.65
C PHE A 137 -15.15 -7.40 8.50
N GLN A 138 -15.93 -8.45 8.76
CA GLN A 138 -16.92 -8.95 7.82
C GLN A 138 -18.13 -8.01 7.74
N PHE A 139 -18.47 -7.30 8.81
CA PHE A 139 -19.65 -6.45 8.92
C PHE A 139 -19.35 -4.96 8.72
N VAL A 140 -18.17 -4.54 9.15
CA VAL A 140 -17.70 -3.14 9.07
C VAL A 140 -16.34 -3.10 8.40
N ASP A 141 -16.13 -2.16 7.49
CA ASP A 141 -14.80 -1.83 7.00
C ASP A 141 -14.20 -0.71 7.85
N LEU A 142 -12.97 -0.91 8.30
CA LEU A 142 -12.25 0.02 9.16
C LEU A 142 -10.95 0.39 8.43
N GLU A 143 -10.73 1.67 8.12
CA GLU A 143 -9.61 2.08 7.27
C GLU A 143 -8.27 1.50 7.77
N LYS A 144 -7.54 0.85 6.87
CA LYS A 144 -6.26 0.20 7.18
C LYS A 144 -5.19 0.44 6.13
N ASN A 145 -5.50 1.07 5.00
CA ASN A 145 -4.61 1.20 3.86
C ASN A 145 -4.21 2.66 3.70
N TRP A 146 -3.25 3.08 4.53
CA TRP A 146 -2.70 4.43 4.45
C TRP A 146 -1.64 4.53 3.36
N GLY A 147 -1.97 5.28 2.30
CA GLY A 147 -1.08 5.56 1.18
C GLY A 147 -0.89 7.06 0.94
N ASN A 148 0.01 7.43 0.04
CA ASN A 148 0.15 8.82 -0.39
C ASN A 148 -1.15 9.35 -1.00
N ARG A 149 -1.47 10.63 -0.76
CA ARG A 149 -2.63 11.34 -1.32
C ARG A 149 -3.98 10.72 -0.94
N HIS A 150 -4.08 10.19 0.28
CA HIS A 150 -5.34 9.70 0.81
C HIS A 150 -6.30 10.87 1.09
N LEU A 151 -7.54 10.81 0.58
CA LEU A 151 -8.52 11.89 0.61
C LEU A 151 -9.82 11.43 1.28
N PHE A 152 -10.39 12.29 2.12
CA PHE A 152 -11.72 12.10 2.69
C PHE A 152 -12.64 13.25 2.30
N ARG A 153 -13.94 12.98 2.29
CA ARG A 153 -14.97 14.02 2.11
C ARG A 153 -14.79 15.10 3.17
N MET A 154 -14.90 16.37 2.80
CA MET A 154 -14.85 17.49 3.76
C MET A 154 -16.12 17.53 4.63
N PRO A 155 -16.03 18.04 5.87
CA PRO A 155 -17.22 18.40 6.64
C PRO A 155 -18.17 19.29 5.82
N TYR A 156 -19.47 19.11 6.04
CA TYR A 156 -20.59 19.78 5.40
C TYR A 156 -20.72 19.60 3.88
N SER A 157 -19.81 18.85 3.25
CA SER A 157 -19.96 18.49 1.83
C SER A 157 -21.07 17.47 1.63
N LEU A 158 -21.85 17.65 0.56
CA LEU A 158 -22.93 16.76 0.20
C LEU A 158 -22.42 15.48 -0.46
N HIS A 159 -23.08 14.35 -0.15
CA HIS A 159 -22.88 13.11 -0.87
C HIS A 159 -23.67 13.14 -2.19
N PRO A 160 -23.03 12.98 -3.36
CA PRO A 160 -23.64 13.29 -4.66
C PRO A 160 -24.87 12.43 -4.98
N LYS A 161 -24.93 11.20 -4.45
CA LYS A 161 -26.05 10.28 -4.69
C LYS A 161 -27.12 10.30 -3.60
N LYS A 162 -26.75 10.66 -2.37
CA LYS A 162 -27.63 10.53 -1.20
C LYS A 162 -28.20 11.86 -0.74
N TRP A 163 -27.59 12.97 -1.17
CA TRP A 163 -27.95 14.31 -0.77
C TRP A 163 -27.88 14.56 0.75
N LEU A 164 -27.18 13.70 1.48
CA LEU A 164 -26.86 13.88 2.89
C LEU A 164 -25.52 14.59 3.03
N ALA A 165 -25.42 15.49 4.01
CA ALA A 165 -24.20 16.18 4.36
C ALA A 165 -23.28 15.28 5.21
N SER A 166 -21.97 15.49 5.08
CA SER A 166 -21.01 14.97 6.07
C SER A 166 -21.01 15.86 7.31
N VAL A 167 -21.67 15.44 8.39
CA VAL A 167 -21.92 16.32 9.55
C VAL A 167 -21.03 15.94 10.72
N PRO A 168 -20.20 16.85 11.28
CA PRO A 168 -19.54 16.66 12.57
C PRO A 168 -20.56 16.48 13.71
N LEU A 169 -20.31 15.53 14.59
CA LEU A 169 -21.25 15.13 15.64
C LEU A 169 -20.58 15.23 17.02
N SER A 170 -21.33 15.65 18.03
CA SER A 170 -20.98 15.38 19.42
C SER A 170 -21.16 13.90 19.74
N ILE A 171 -20.62 13.45 20.87
CA ILE A 171 -20.78 12.05 21.30
C ILE A 171 -22.25 11.66 21.53
N ASP A 172 -23.06 12.57 22.07
CA ASP A 172 -24.49 12.32 22.30
C ASP A 172 -25.29 12.30 20.99
N GLN A 173 -24.88 13.11 20.02
CA GLN A 173 -25.43 13.06 18.66
C GLN A 173 -25.03 11.79 17.93
N LEU A 174 -23.80 11.28 18.12
CA LEU A 174 -23.37 10.00 17.55
C LEU A 174 -24.22 8.85 18.10
N LYS A 175 -24.44 8.77 19.42
CA LYS A 175 -25.27 7.73 20.05
C LYS A 175 -26.69 7.71 19.47
N ASN A 176 -27.29 8.89 19.34
CA ASN A 176 -28.67 9.07 18.88
C ASN A 176 -28.79 9.35 17.38
N PHE A 177 -27.74 9.09 16.61
CA PHE A 177 -27.68 9.47 15.21
C PHE A 177 -28.79 8.81 14.39
N ASN A 178 -29.41 9.60 13.52
CA ASN A 178 -30.30 9.14 12.46
C ASN A 178 -30.03 9.95 11.17
N LEU A 179 -30.50 9.45 10.03
CA LEU A 179 -30.23 10.07 8.73
C LEU A 179 -30.86 11.45 8.56
N ASP A 180 -31.96 11.75 9.26
CA ASP A 180 -32.62 13.05 9.16
C ASP A 180 -31.72 14.18 9.68
N MET A 181 -30.86 13.91 10.66
CA MET A 181 -29.86 14.87 11.15
C MET A 181 -28.85 15.32 10.06
N ALA A 182 -28.68 14.52 9.01
CA ALA A 182 -27.74 14.80 7.93
C ALA A 182 -28.41 15.39 6.66
N LYS A 183 -29.74 15.59 6.68
CA LYS A 183 -30.44 16.29 5.60
C LYS A 183 -30.04 17.77 5.59
N PRO A 184 -29.76 18.38 4.42
CA PRO A 184 -29.24 19.75 4.32
C PRO A 184 -30.02 20.78 5.14
N GLU A 185 -31.34 20.67 5.17
CA GLU A 185 -32.27 21.54 5.91
C GLU A 185 -32.19 21.41 7.44
N ASN A 186 -31.66 20.29 7.94
CA ASN A 186 -31.55 19.98 9.37
C ASN A 186 -30.12 20.15 9.91
N VAL A 187 -29.13 20.32 9.03
CA VAL A 187 -27.73 20.43 9.44
C VAL A 187 -27.50 21.72 10.22
N LYS A 188 -26.94 21.58 11.42
CA LYS A 188 -26.37 22.68 12.19
C LYS A 188 -24.86 22.66 12.09
N THR A 189 -24.23 23.84 12.07
CA THR A 189 -22.77 23.99 11.92
C THR A 189 -22.07 24.30 13.23
N ASP A 190 -22.66 23.88 14.35
CA ASP A 190 -22.21 24.23 15.70
C ASP A 190 -21.00 23.39 16.16
N ASN A 191 -20.75 22.27 15.47
CA ASN A 191 -19.70 21.33 15.84
C ASN A 191 -18.41 21.57 15.05
N ASN A 192 -17.30 21.59 15.79
CA ASN A 192 -15.96 21.60 15.21
C ASN A 192 -15.53 20.19 14.79
N PHE A 193 -14.60 20.12 13.84
CA PHE A 193 -13.99 18.88 13.37
C PHE A 193 -12.47 19.09 13.22
N LEU A 194 -11.67 18.06 13.51
CA LEU A 194 -10.20 18.15 13.58
C LEU A 194 -9.70 19.16 14.62
N VAL A 195 -10.17 19.02 15.86
CA VAL A 195 -9.74 19.82 17.01
C VAL A 195 -9.30 18.89 18.12
N ASN A 196 -8.07 19.09 18.60
CA ASN A 196 -7.43 18.28 19.65
C ASN A 196 -6.50 19.17 20.48
N LYS A 197 -6.17 18.79 21.72
CA LYS A 197 -5.12 19.49 22.50
C LYS A 197 -3.73 19.13 21.96
N GLU A 198 -2.76 19.99 22.21
CA GLU A 198 -1.39 19.75 21.76
C GLU A 198 -0.79 18.52 22.44
N GLY A 199 -0.24 17.60 21.64
CA GLY A 199 0.48 16.42 22.14
C GLY A 199 -0.38 15.33 22.80
N GLU A 200 -1.71 15.44 22.84
CA GLU A 200 -2.58 14.49 23.56
C GLU A 200 -2.53 13.05 23.00
N ALA A 201 -2.12 12.86 21.74
CA ALA A 201 -2.02 11.53 21.12
C ALA A 201 -0.60 10.93 21.19
N THR A 202 0.30 11.50 22.00
CA THR A 202 1.69 11.04 22.12
C THR A 202 1.78 9.58 22.57
N GLN A 203 1.06 9.20 23.62
CA GLN A 203 1.12 7.83 24.16
C GLN A 203 0.61 6.80 23.15
N LEU A 204 -0.51 7.11 22.47
CA LEU A 204 -1.07 6.23 21.43
C LEU A 204 -0.07 5.97 20.30
N ILE A 205 0.65 7.01 19.86
CA ILE A 205 1.65 6.85 18.79
C ILE A 205 2.82 6.00 19.27
N LEU A 206 3.32 6.22 20.49
CA LEU A 206 4.42 5.43 21.05
C LEU A 206 4.06 3.94 21.09
N ASP A 207 2.90 3.61 21.65
CA ASP A 207 2.41 2.23 21.75
C ASP A 207 2.21 1.59 20.38
N ALA A 208 1.61 2.32 19.43
CA ALA A 208 1.37 1.82 18.09
C ALA A 208 2.68 1.56 17.32
N LEU A 209 3.68 2.43 17.49
CA LEU A 209 4.99 2.26 16.87
C LEU A 209 5.80 1.13 17.51
N ASP A 210 5.78 1.00 18.84
CA ASP A 210 6.41 -0.10 19.56
C ASP A 210 5.81 -1.44 19.13
N TRP A 211 4.48 -1.55 19.15
CA TRP A 211 3.75 -2.72 18.66
C TRP A 211 4.08 -3.03 17.19
N SER A 212 4.03 -2.03 16.32
CA SER A 212 4.36 -2.22 14.90
C SER A 212 5.81 -2.65 14.69
N SER A 213 6.74 -2.23 15.54
CA SER A 213 8.13 -2.65 15.45
C SER A 213 8.31 -4.13 15.75
N LYS A 214 7.55 -4.69 16.71
CA LYS A 214 7.54 -6.11 17.09
C LYS A 214 6.95 -7.02 16.00
N LEU A 215 6.06 -6.47 15.17
CA LEU A 215 5.46 -7.20 14.04
C LEU A 215 6.33 -7.24 12.79
N LYS A 216 7.32 -6.34 12.67
CA LYS A 216 8.28 -6.46 11.59
C LYS A 216 9.09 -7.71 11.89
N PRO A 217 9.13 -8.72 11.00
CA PRO A 217 10.08 -9.80 11.17
C PRO A 217 11.45 -9.16 11.37
N ASP A 218 12.21 -9.65 12.35
CA ASP A 218 13.63 -9.29 12.52
C ASP A 218 14.21 -9.11 11.15
N VAL A 219 14.76 -7.92 10.87
CA VAL A 219 15.31 -7.52 9.57
C VAL A 219 15.92 -8.75 8.96
N ILE A 220 15.23 -9.41 8.01
CA ILE A 220 15.75 -10.64 7.42
C ILE A 220 17.10 -10.18 6.87
N PRO A 221 18.23 -10.63 7.44
CA PRO A 221 19.53 -10.12 7.04
C PRO A 221 19.53 -10.25 5.53
N LYS A 222 19.82 -9.14 4.82
CA LYS A 222 19.87 -9.14 3.36
C LYS A 222 20.68 -10.37 2.99
N LYS A 223 20.02 -11.44 2.55
CA LYS A 223 20.74 -12.60 2.07
C LYS A 223 21.44 -12.06 0.86
N ASP A 224 22.77 -11.96 0.92
CA ASP A 224 23.55 -11.61 -0.25
C ASP A 224 23.04 -12.50 -1.37
N PHE A 225 22.49 -11.86 -2.40
CA PHE A 225 22.00 -12.57 -3.56
C PHE A 225 23.21 -13.34 -4.10
N LYS A 226 23.19 -14.67 -3.94
CA LYS A 226 24.23 -15.53 -4.50
C LYS A 226 23.82 -15.79 -5.94
N PRO A 227 24.51 -15.20 -6.93
CA PRO A 227 24.23 -15.48 -8.33
C PRO A 227 24.38 -16.99 -8.56
N ARG A 228 23.50 -17.57 -9.38
CA ARG A 228 23.58 -19.00 -9.73
C ARG A 228 24.92 -19.33 -10.40
N MET A 229 25.51 -18.35 -11.07
CA MET A 229 26.82 -18.41 -11.69
C MET A 229 27.87 -17.68 -10.84
N LYS A 230 29.01 -18.31 -10.61
CA LYS A 230 30.17 -17.65 -9.96
C LYS A 230 30.93 -16.73 -10.92
N ILE A 231 30.75 -16.92 -12.22
CA ILE A 231 31.42 -16.19 -13.29
C ILE A 231 30.36 -15.49 -14.13
N ARG A 232 30.61 -14.25 -14.51
CA ARG A 232 29.76 -13.48 -15.42
C ARG A 232 29.63 -14.20 -16.77
N ILE A 233 28.39 -14.42 -17.21
CA ILE A 233 28.13 -15.08 -18.50
C ILE A 233 28.01 -14.03 -19.62
N SER A 234 28.82 -14.22 -20.67
CA SER A 234 28.82 -13.40 -21.89
C SER A 234 27.53 -13.58 -22.71
N GLU A 235 27.12 -12.54 -23.45
CA GLU A 235 25.89 -12.53 -24.25
C GLU A 235 25.86 -13.62 -25.34
N GLU A 236 27.02 -14.09 -25.78
CA GLU A 236 27.15 -15.17 -26.76
C GLU A 236 26.45 -16.47 -26.29
N TYR A 237 26.41 -16.70 -24.97
CA TYR A 237 25.80 -17.88 -24.35
C TYR A 237 24.33 -17.66 -23.95
N PHE A 238 23.72 -16.54 -24.31
CA PHE A 238 22.33 -16.25 -23.96
C PHE A 238 21.33 -17.05 -24.81
N PRO A 239 20.14 -17.35 -24.26
CA PRO A 239 19.09 -18.01 -25.02
C PRO A 239 18.59 -17.14 -26.18
N PRO A 240 18.06 -17.75 -27.26
CA PRO A 240 17.55 -17.01 -28.41
C PRO A 240 16.52 -15.93 -28.07
N CYS A 241 15.67 -16.18 -27.07
CA CYS A 241 14.66 -15.22 -26.62
C CYS A 241 15.28 -13.97 -25.99
N MET A 242 16.36 -14.12 -25.21
CA MET A 242 17.07 -13.00 -24.61
C MET A 242 17.85 -12.22 -25.66
N LYS A 243 18.50 -12.90 -26.61
CA LYS A 243 19.16 -12.26 -27.76
C LYS A 243 18.17 -11.44 -28.58
N THR A 244 16.99 -12.00 -28.86
CA THR A 244 15.93 -11.28 -29.58
C THR A 244 15.46 -10.05 -28.81
N ILE A 245 15.20 -10.16 -27.50
CA ILE A 245 14.83 -9.00 -26.66
C ILE A 245 15.93 -7.93 -26.68
N LEU A 246 17.19 -8.34 -26.51
CA LEU A 246 18.36 -7.45 -26.44
C LEU A 246 18.73 -6.79 -27.77
N SER A 247 18.29 -7.34 -28.91
CA SER A 247 18.46 -6.74 -30.24
C SER A 247 17.69 -5.41 -30.39
N GLY A 248 16.65 -5.20 -29.59
CA GLY A 248 15.78 -4.02 -29.68
C GLY A 248 14.63 -4.14 -30.68
N GLU A 249 14.54 -5.26 -31.42
CA GLU A 249 13.48 -5.55 -32.40
C GLU A 249 12.15 -6.00 -31.76
N ILE A 250 11.70 -5.31 -30.71
CA ILE A 250 10.42 -5.59 -30.05
C ILE A 250 9.35 -4.57 -30.42
N THR A 251 8.23 -5.04 -30.97
CA THR A 251 7.11 -4.20 -31.37
C THR A 251 6.18 -3.85 -30.19
N ASP A 252 6.15 -4.70 -29.16
CA ASP A 252 5.38 -4.54 -27.93
C ASP A 252 6.13 -5.15 -26.72
N GLY A 253 5.72 -4.79 -25.50
CA GLY A 253 6.18 -5.40 -24.26
C GLY A 253 7.47 -4.84 -23.67
N ARG A 254 7.96 -3.69 -24.13
CA ARG A 254 9.17 -3.01 -23.62
C ARG A 254 9.31 -3.00 -22.09
N LYS A 255 8.24 -2.70 -21.34
CA LYS A 255 8.26 -2.73 -19.85
C LYS A 255 8.47 -4.14 -19.27
N ARG A 256 7.85 -5.15 -19.90
CA ARG A 256 7.99 -6.56 -19.55
C ARG A 256 9.41 -7.05 -19.89
N SER A 257 9.91 -6.68 -21.07
CA SER A 257 11.28 -6.95 -21.50
C SER A 257 12.32 -6.35 -20.58
N LEU A 258 12.12 -5.11 -20.10
CA LEU A 258 13.00 -4.48 -19.12
C LEU A 258 13.11 -5.30 -17.82
N PHE A 259 11.99 -5.79 -17.28
CA PHE A 259 12.01 -6.67 -16.12
C PHE A 259 12.74 -7.99 -16.42
N THR A 260 12.46 -8.59 -17.60
CA THR A 260 13.08 -9.83 -18.05
C THR A 260 14.61 -9.72 -18.18
N ILE A 261 15.10 -8.66 -18.83
CA ILE A 261 16.55 -8.40 -18.99
C ILE A 261 17.21 -8.23 -17.63
N ALA A 262 16.69 -7.33 -16.77
CA ALA A 262 17.29 -7.05 -15.47
C ALA A 262 17.37 -8.30 -14.59
N SER A 263 16.31 -9.11 -14.59
CA SER A 263 16.25 -10.36 -13.81
C SER A 263 17.21 -11.42 -14.35
N PHE A 264 17.28 -11.58 -15.67
CA PHE A 264 18.16 -12.55 -16.30
C PHE A 264 19.64 -12.20 -16.15
N LEU A 265 20.04 -10.96 -16.43
CA LEU A 265 21.45 -10.53 -16.33
C LEU A 265 21.97 -10.64 -14.89
N ARG A 266 21.12 -10.29 -13.90
CA ARG A 266 21.43 -10.49 -12.49
C ARG A 266 21.67 -11.97 -12.16
N ALA A 267 20.85 -12.88 -12.70
CA ALA A 267 21.07 -14.32 -12.55
C ALA A 267 22.34 -14.82 -13.26
N MET A 268 22.77 -14.12 -14.31
CA MET A 268 24.02 -14.37 -15.07
C MET A 268 25.26 -13.73 -14.47
N ASN A 269 25.17 -13.22 -13.23
CA ASN A 269 26.27 -12.61 -12.49
C ASN A 269 26.85 -11.34 -13.15
N TRP A 270 25.98 -10.50 -13.74
CA TRP A 270 26.34 -9.14 -14.14
C TRP A 270 26.22 -8.18 -12.95
N SER A 271 27.13 -7.21 -12.85
CA SER A 271 27.08 -6.19 -11.79
C SER A 271 25.91 -5.23 -12.00
N GLN A 272 25.54 -4.50 -10.95
CA GLN A 272 24.50 -3.48 -11.06
C GLN A 272 24.88 -2.40 -12.10
N GLU A 273 26.13 -1.93 -12.09
CA GLU A 273 26.58 -0.92 -13.06
C GLU A 273 26.53 -1.46 -14.50
N GLU A 274 26.93 -2.73 -14.71
CA GLU A 274 26.89 -3.36 -16.03
C GLU A 274 25.46 -3.51 -16.56
N ILE A 275 24.53 -3.90 -15.69
CA ILE A 275 23.11 -4.05 -16.04
C ILE A 275 22.50 -2.68 -16.38
N GLU A 276 22.77 -1.66 -15.56
CA GLU A 276 22.28 -0.30 -15.80
C GLU A 276 22.78 0.23 -17.14
N LYS A 277 24.09 0.10 -17.41
CA LYS A 277 24.70 0.49 -18.69
C LYS A 277 24.06 -0.25 -19.86
N ARG A 278 23.96 -1.58 -19.78
CA ARG A 278 23.43 -2.41 -20.86
C ARG A 278 21.96 -2.13 -21.17
N ILE A 279 21.16 -1.81 -20.14
CA ILE A 279 19.75 -1.44 -20.29
C ILE A 279 19.59 -0.05 -20.92
N MET A 280 20.47 0.89 -20.59
CA MET A 280 20.49 2.20 -21.26
C MET A 280 20.80 2.04 -22.76
N GLU A 281 21.83 1.26 -23.10
CA GLU A 281 22.17 0.93 -24.51
C GLU A 281 21.04 0.19 -25.23
N TRP A 282 20.39 -0.76 -24.55
CA TRP A 282 19.22 -1.45 -25.11
C TRP A 282 18.06 -0.49 -25.36
N ASN A 283 17.79 0.44 -24.44
CA ASN A 283 16.71 1.41 -24.57
C ASN A 283 16.93 2.36 -25.74
N THR A 284 18.17 2.80 -25.98
CA THR A 284 18.50 3.65 -27.13
C THR A 284 18.29 2.96 -28.48
N ASN A 285 18.45 1.63 -28.52
CA ASN A 285 18.34 0.82 -29.73
C ASN A 285 16.92 0.28 -29.98
N LEU A 286 15.91 0.73 -29.21
CA LEU A 286 14.53 0.26 -29.37
C LEU A 286 13.88 0.81 -30.65
N ALA A 287 13.41 -0.09 -31.51
CA ALA A 287 12.79 0.25 -32.79
C ALA A 287 11.50 1.10 -32.66
N LYS A 288 10.74 0.94 -31.55
CA LYS A 288 9.43 1.59 -31.35
C LYS A 288 9.41 2.68 -30.27
N GLY A 289 10.50 3.44 -30.18
CA GLY A 289 10.63 4.57 -29.26
C GLY A 289 11.11 4.16 -27.86
N GLN A 290 11.83 5.07 -27.24
CA GLN A 290 12.54 4.83 -25.98
C GLN A 290 11.58 4.84 -24.78
N LEU A 291 11.89 4.05 -23.75
CA LEU A 291 11.32 4.23 -22.42
C LEU A 291 11.92 5.49 -21.79
N THR A 292 11.16 6.16 -20.93
CA THR A 292 11.64 7.35 -20.23
C THR A 292 12.72 7.00 -19.22
N ASP A 293 13.74 7.86 -19.07
CA ASP A 293 14.81 7.68 -18.09
C ASP A 293 14.30 7.49 -16.67
N ARG A 294 13.22 8.20 -16.32
CA ARG A 294 12.53 8.04 -15.02
C ARG A 294 12.06 6.61 -14.81
N LEU A 295 11.40 6.01 -15.80
CA LEU A 295 10.89 4.65 -15.71
C LEU A 295 12.05 3.65 -15.54
N LEU A 296 13.11 3.78 -16.33
CA LEU A 296 14.31 2.94 -16.23
C LEU A 296 14.91 2.99 -14.82
N ARG A 297 15.18 4.21 -14.32
CA ARG A 297 15.77 4.43 -13.00
C ARG A 297 14.86 3.91 -11.88
N THR A 298 13.56 4.17 -11.94
CA THR A 298 12.60 3.67 -10.94
C THR A 298 12.55 2.14 -10.92
N GLN A 299 12.48 1.51 -12.10
CA GLN A 299 12.37 0.05 -12.20
C GLN A 299 13.65 -0.66 -11.75
N LEU A 300 14.82 -0.17 -12.15
CA LEU A 300 16.11 -0.74 -11.73
C LEU A 300 16.36 -0.56 -10.24
N LYS A 301 16.09 0.64 -9.71
CA LYS A 301 16.20 0.90 -8.26
C LYS A 301 15.28 -0.01 -7.45
N TRP A 302 14.05 -0.24 -7.90
CA TRP A 302 13.15 -1.19 -7.25
C TRP A 302 13.67 -2.63 -7.33
N HIS A 303 14.18 -3.04 -8.49
CA HIS A 303 14.68 -4.40 -8.76
C HIS A 303 15.87 -4.76 -7.87
N PHE A 304 16.89 -3.90 -7.79
CA PHE A 304 18.08 -4.12 -6.98
C PHE A 304 17.82 -3.98 -5.47
N ARG A 305 16.75 -3.29 -5.06
CA ARG A 305 16.32 -3.24 -3.65
C ARG A 305 15.70 -4.54 -3.15
N GLN A 306 15.25 -5.44 -4.04
CA GLN A 306 14.64 -6.70 -3.62
C GLN A 306 15.71 -7.65 -3.06
N SER A 307 15.47 -8.13 -1.84
CA SER A 307 16.29 -9.15 -1.16
C SER A 307 16.04 -10.57 -1.68
N ARG A 308 14.88 -10.81 -2.32
CA ARG A 308 14.56 -12.08 -2.97
C ARG A 308 15.18 -12.19 -4.37
N GLU A 309 15.52 -13.41 -4.79
CA GLU A 309 15.92 -13.71 -6.17
C GLU A 309 14.71 -13.42 -7.10
N LEU A 310 14.83 -12.36 -7.89
CA LEU A 310 13.86 -12.06 -8.95
C LEU A 310 14.24 -12.86 -10.19
N MET A 311 13.43 -13.86 -10.50
CA MET A 311 13.60 -14.67 -11.70
C MET A 311 12.84 -14.04 -12.88
N PRO A 312 13.38 -14.11 -14.11
CA PRO A 312 12.56 -13.84 -15.28
C PRO A 312 11.42 -14.86 -15.37
N ALA A 313 10.30 -14.46 -15.97
CA ALA A 313 9.16 -15.35 -16.18
C ALA A 313 9.57 -16.59 -17.00
N ASN A 314 8.79 -17.66 -16.88
CA ASN A 314 8.97 -18.85 -17.72
C ASN A 314 8.63 -18.54 -19.17
N CYS A 315 9.35 -19.17 -20.12
CA CYS A 315 9.14 -18.97 -21.56
C CYS A 315 7.72 -19.34 -22.02
N GLU A 316 7.02 -20.22 -21.28
CA GLU A 316 5.63 -20.61 -21.51
C GLU A 316 4.63 -19.49 -21.19
N SER A 317 5.05 -18.45 -20.47
CA SER A 317 4.17 -17.36 -20.08
C SER A 317 3.70 -16.57 -21.29
N ASP A 318 2.39 -16.63 -21.53
CA ASP A 318 1.73 -15.91 -22.62
C ASP A 318 2.00 -14.41 -22.54
N ALA A 319 2.02 -13.86 -21.31
CA ALA A 319 2.23 -12.44 -21.06
C ALA A 319 3.67 -11.95 -21.31
N PHE A 320 4.71 -12.79 -21.26
CA PHE A 320 6.11 -12.31 -21.26
C PHE A 320 6.91 -12.66 -22.51
N TYR A 321 6.63 -13.78 -23.18
CA TYR A 321 7.44 -14.21 -24.33
C TYR A 321 6.61 -14.51 -25.57
N LYS A 322 5.49 -15.22 -25.44
CA LYS A 322 4.64 -15.59 -26.59
C LYS A 322 3.92 -14.39 -27.17
N SER A 323 3.29 -13.55 -26.34
CA SER A 323 2.55 -12.36 -26.81
C SER A 323 3.41 -11.32 -27.53
N ILE A 324 4.73 -11.33 -27.32
CA ILE A 324 5.67 -10.42 -27.98
C ILE A 324 6.53 -11.13 -29.04
N ASN A 325 6.22 -12.39 -29.35
CA ASN A 325 6.84 -13.20 -30.40
C ASN A 325 8.38 -13.30 -30.34
N VAL A 326 8.95 -13.35 -29.14
CA VAL A 326 10.42 -13.45 -28.94
C VAL A 326 10.92 -14.86 -28.69
N CYS A 327 10.01 -15.82 -28.46
CA CYS A 327 10.38 -17.20 -28.16
C CYS A 327 10.72 -17.97 -29.44
N LYS A 328 12.03 -18.13 -29.73
CA LYS A 328 12.55 -18.94 -30.84
C LYS A 328 13.35 -20.12 -30.27
N PRO A 329 12.70 -21.24 -29.89
CA PRO A 329 13.35 -22.30 -29.13
C PRO A 329 14.40 -23.07 -29.95
N ASP A 330 15.46 -23.51 -29.29
CA ASP A 330 16.46 -24.44 -29.82
C ASP A 330 16.62 -25.67 -28.91
N GLU A 331 17.60 -26.54 -29.21
CA GLU A 331 17.86 -27.78 -28.48
C GLU A 331 18.37 -27.61 -27.03
N PHE A 332 18.72 -26.40 -26.59
CA PHE A 332 19.19 -26.10 -25.23
C PHE A 332 18.15 -25.36 -24.38
N CYS A 333 17.04 -24.94 -24.99
CA CYS A 333 15.94 -24.26 -24.29
C CYS A 333 15.31 -25.12 -23.18
N SER A 334 14.87 -24.45 -22.11
CA SER A 334 14.11 -25.06 -21.02
C SER A 334 13.01 -24.10 -20.55
N LYS A 335 12.22 -24.52 -19.56
CA LYS A 335 11.09 -23.75 -19.03
C LYS A 335 11.47 -22.31 -18.61
N ASN A 336 12.65 -22.13 -18.01
CA ASN A 336 13.16 -20.81 -17.62
C ASN A 336 14.45 -20.47 -18.38
N PRO A 337 14.58 -19.25 -18.94
CA PRO A 337 15.76 -18.88 -19.73
C PRO A 337 17.07 -18.91 -18.93
N VAL A 338 17.02 -18.73 -17.60
CA VAL A 338 18.20 -18.76 -16.72
C VAL A 338 18.94 -20.11 -16.79
N ASN A 339 18.25 -21.20 -17.11
CA ASN A 339 18.86 -22.53 -17.18
C ASN A 339 19.60 -22.79 -18.51
N TYR A 340 19.43 -21.94 -19.52
CA TYR A 340 19.97 -22.17 -20.86
C TYR A 340 21.51 -22.33 -20.89
N PRO A 341 22.31 -21.45 -20.25
CA PRO A 341 23.77 -21.61 -20.26
C PRO A 341 24.24 -22.91 -19.62
N PHE A 342 23.51 -23.42 -18.61
CA PHE A 342 23.81 -24.70 -17.98
C PHE A 342 23.58 -25.89 -18.92
N ASN A 343 22.53 -25.82 -19.74
CA ASN A 343 22.23 -26.87 -20.71
C ASN A 343 23.27 -26.93 -21.82
N VAL A 344 23.71 -25.77 -22.32
CA VAL A 344 24.83 -25.67 -23.27
C VAL A 344 26.10 -26.31 -22.69
N TYR A 345 26.48 -25.92 -21.46
CA TYR A 345 27.66 -26.46 -20.79
C TYR A 345 27.58 -27.98 -20.57
N LYS A 346 26.45 -28.50 -20.08
CA LYS A 346 26.27 -29.93 -19.80
C LYS A 346 26.35 -30.80 -21.06
N LYS A 347 25.83 -30.33 -22.19
CA LYS A 347 25.84 -31.08 -23.45
C LYS A 347 27.23 -31.07 -24.10
N ASN A 348 27.95 -29.94 -24.00
CA ASN A 348 29.34 -29.82 -24.48
C ASN A 348 30.35 -30.62 -23.66
N LYS A 349 30.00 -31.06 -22.44
CA LYS A 349 30.79 -32.02 -21.64
C LYS A 349 30.50 -33.50 -21.95
N LYS A 350 29.41 -33.79 -22.66
CA LYS A 350 28.96 -35.15 -23.01
C LYS A 350 29.29 -35.53 -24.46
N LYS A 351 29.67 -34.56 -25.28
CA LYS A 351 30.41 -34.76 -26.54
C LYS A 351 31.90 -34.68 -26.21
#